data_AF-A0A3D9BEC1-F1
#
_entry.id   AF-A0A3D9BEC1-F1
#
_cell.length_a   1.000
_cell.length_b   1.000
_cell.length_c   1.000
_cell.angle_alpha   90.00
_cell.angle_beta   90.00
_cell.angle_gamma   90.00
#
_symmetry.space_group_name_H-M   'P 1'
#
loop_
_entity.id
_entity.type
_entity.pdbx_description
1 polymer ?
#
loop_
_entity_poly.entity_id
_entity_poly.type
_entity_poly.pdbx_seq_one_letter_code
_entity_poly.pdbx_strand_id
1 'polypeptide(L)'
;MSSINGNINSQEISQNDWSKILEYTEEINAENISKLEAPTTKRFSDAALASNITITKNGTDYQSSTFDSGNPPLELKKLYDEIQRIIKTKKSK
;
A
#
# COMPACT_ATOMS: atom_id res chain seq x y z
N MET A 1 3.18 -29.39 6.05
CA MET A 1 1.77 -28.95 5.94
C MET A 1 1.69 -27.87 4.88
N SER A 2 0.89 -28.15 3.84
CA SER A 2 0.23 -27.25 2.91
C SER A 2 1.04 -26.20 2.14
N SER A 3 1.56 -26.62 0.98
CA SER A 3 1.92 -25.76 -0.14
C SER A 3 0.68 -25.02 -0.66
N ILE A 4 0.63 -23.71 -0.43
CA ILE A 4 -0.34 -22.83 -1.09
C ILE A 4 0.18 -22.52 -2.50
N ASN A 5 -0.58 -22.93 -3.51
CA ASN A 5 -0.32 -22.72 -4.94
C ASN A 5 -0.59 -21.26 -5.36
N GLY A 6 -0.18 -20.29 -4.53
CA GLY A 6 -0.11 -18.88 -4.88
C GLY A 6 1.34 -18.57 -5.23
N ASN A 7 1.60 -18.02 -6.42
CA ASN A 7 2.92 -17.51 -6.74
C ASN A 7 3.20 -16.32 -5.80
N ILE A 8 3.82 -16.58 -4.65
CA ILE A 8 4.24 -15.53 -3.72
C ILE A 8 5.49 -14.92 -4.34
N ASN A 9 5.29 -13.90 -5.18
CA ASN A 9 6.40 -13.17 -5.78
C ASN A 9 6.95 -12.18 -4.75
N SER A 10 7.89 -12.63 -3.91
CA SER A 10 8.65 -11.76 -3.03
C SER A 10 9.69 -11.02 -3.86
N GLN A 11 9.53 -9.71 -4.01
CA GLN A 11 10.48 -8.88 -4.75
C GLN A 11 11.46 -8.23 -3.77
N GLU A 12 12.76 -8.44 -4.01
CA GLU A 12 13.79 -7.70 -3.30
C GLU A 12 13.73 -6.24 -3.73
N ILE A 13 13.48 -5.35 -2.77
CA ILE A 13 13.51 -3.91 -2.98
C ILE A 13 14.85 -3.36 -2.49
N SER A 14 15.33 -2.28 -3.11
CA SER A 14 16.58 -1.66 -2.68
C SER A 14 16.42 -1.10 -1.27
N GLN A 15 17.46 -1.19 -0.44
CA GLN A 15 17.43 -0.63 0.91
C GLN A 15 17.06 0.86 0.92
N ASN A 16 17.51 1.63 -0.08
CA ASN A 16 17.16 3.04 -0.23
C ASN A 16 15.66 3.28 -0.50
N ASP A 17 15.02 2.37 -1.24
CA ASP A 17 13.58 2.43 -1.51
C ASP A 17 12.79 2.01 -0.25
N TRP A 18 13.27 0.99 0.47
CA TRP A 18 12.69 0.55 1.73
C TRP A 18 12.76 1.61 2.82
N SER A 19 13.90 2.30 2.95
CA SER A 19 14.05 3.41 3.90
C SER A 19 13.03 4.52 3.65
N LYS A 20 12.72 4.84 2.38
CA LYS A 20 11.69 5.83 2.06
C LYS A 20 10.28 5.35 2.38
N ILE A 21 9.97 4.08 2.08
CA ILE A 21 8.69 3.46 2.46
C ILE A 21 8.52 3.52 3.97
N LEU A 22 9.58 3.21 4.73
CA LEU A 22 9.60 3.33 6.18
C LEU A 22 9.40 4.79 6.62
N GLU A 23 10.15 5.74 6.06
CA GLU A 23 10.03 7.16 6.39
C GLU A 23 8.62 7.68 6.13
N TYR A 24 8.02 7.36 4.97
CA TYR A 24 6.63 7.72 4.68
C TYR A 24 5.67 6.99 5.62
N THR A 25 5.90 5.72 5.94
CA THR A 25 5.05 4.97 6.89
C THR A 25 5.15 5.51 8.31
N GLU A 26 6.30 6.04 8.71
CA GLU A 26 6.53 6.70 10.00
C GLU A 26 5.95 8.12 10.02
N GLU A 27 6.07 8.88 8.93
CA GLU A 27 5.43 10.20 8.75
C GLU A 27 3.92 10.09 8.82
N ILE A 28 3.36 9.11 8.09
CA ILE A 28 1.96 8.76 8.12
C ILE A 28 1.58 8.21 9.51
N ASN A 29 2.51 7.51 10.16
CA ASN A 29 2.35 6.76 11.40
C ASN A 29 1.38 5.57 11.22
N ALA A 30 1.83 4.35 11.49
CA ALA A 30 1.05 3.13 11.24
C ALA A 30 -0.34 3.15 11.92
N GLU A 31 -0.44 3.83 13.08
CA GLU A 31 -1.69 4.06 13.80
C GLU A 31 -2.67 4.97 13.06
N ASN A 32 -2.17 5.96 12.31
CA ASN A 32 -3.04 6.77 11.49
C ASN A 32 -3.41 6.06 10.19
N ILE A 33 -2.70 5.04 9.71
CA ILE A 33 -3.10 4.30 8.49
C ILE A 33 -4.53 3.78 8.59
N SER A 34 -4.93 3.34 9.77
CA SER A 34 -6.32 2.92 10.05
C SER A 34 -7.31 4.10 10.10
N LYS A 35 -6.82 5.32 10.36
CA LYS A 35 -7.57 6.59 10.30
C LYS A 35 -7.53 7.26 8.91
N LEU A 36 -6.68 6.80 8.00
CA LEU A 36 -6.60 7.28 6.63
C LEU A 36 -7.72 6.63 5.83
N GLU A 37 -8.92 7.08 6.13
CA GLU A 37 -10.07 6.74 5.34
C GLU A 37 -9.97 7.44 3.99
N ALA A 38 -10.41 6.77 2.93
CA ALA A 38 -10.56 7.43 1.64
C ALA A 38 -11.48 8.65 1.85
N PRO A 39 -11.05 9.88 1.48
CA PRO A 39 -11.88 11.08 1.68
C PRO A 39 -13.18 11.02 0.89
N THR A 40 -13.28 10.10 -0.07
CA THR A 40 -14.39 9.95 -0.98
C THR A 40 -15.27 8.78 -0.57
N THR A 41 -16.39 9.10 0.07
CA THR A 41 -17.57 8.24 0.20
C THR A 41 -18.33 8.09 -1.13
N LYS A 42 -17.70 8.35 -2.28
CA LYS A 42 -18.31 8.19 -3.60
C LYS A 42 -18.15 6.74 -4.04
N ARG A 43 -18.83 5.85 -3.34
CA ARG A 43 -19.09 4.46 -3.73
C ARG A 43 -20.05 4.40 -4.92
N PHE A 44 -19.71 5.00 -6.06
CA PHE A 44 -20.52 4.87 -7.27
C PHE A 44 -19.63 5.10 -8.49
N SER A 45 -18.72 4.18 -8.77
CA SER A 45 -18.19 4.02 -10.11
C SER A 45 -17.69 2.59 -10.27
N ASP A 46 -18.37 1.82 -11.10
CA ASP A 46 -18.01 0.46 -11.56
C ASP A 46 -16.72 0.45 -12.42
N ALA A 47 -15.85 1.44 -12.23
CA ALA A 47 -14.71 1.75 -13.08
C ALA A 47 -13.35 1.58 -12.37
N ALA A 48 -13.31 1.53 -11.04
CA ALA A 48 -12.06 1.46 -10.28
C ALA A 48 -12.01 0.21 -9.39
N LEU A 49 -10.85 -0.45 -9.38
CA LEU A 49 -10.60 -1.59 -8.51
C LEU A 49 -10.48 -1.11 -7.06
N ALA A 50 -11.23 -1.75 -6.16
CA ALA A 50 -11.10 -1.53 -4.72
C ALA A 50 -9.73 -2.06 -4.24
N SER A 51 -8.92 -1.17 -3.67
CA SER A 51 -7.59 -1.46 -3.13
C SER A 51 -7.56 -1.12 -1.64
N ASN A 52 -6.83 -1.89 -0.85
CA ASN A 52 -6.53 -1.58 0.55
C ASN A 52 -5.06 -1.85 0.84
N ILE A 53 -4.48 -1.11 1.78
CA ILE A 53 -3.10 -1.28 2.22
C ILE A 53 -3.13 -1.89 3.61
N THR A 54 -2.37 -2.96 3.80
CA THR A 54 -2.16 -3.58 5.12
C THR A 54 -0.68 -3.49 5.47
N ILE A 55 -0.35 -2.89 6.62
CA ILE A 55 1.01 -2.76 7.12
C ILE A 55 1.15 -3.55 8.41
N THR A 56 2.03 -4.54 8.41
CA THR A 56 2.37 -5.30 9.62
C THR A 56 3.60 -4.68 10.28
N LYS A 57 3.43 -4.00 11.42
CA LYS A 57 4.54 -3.42 12.21
C LYS A 57 4.58 -4.05 13.58
N ASN A 58 5.73 -4.63 13.94
CA ASN A 58 5.98 -5.24 15.26
C ASN A 58 4.92 -6.28 15.68
N GLY A 59 4.38 -7.06 14.73
CA GLY A 59 3.32 -8.04 14.96
C GLY A 59 1.91 -7.47 15.06
N THR A 60 1.74 -6.16 14.84
CA THR A 60 0.42 -5.53 14.72
C THR A 60 0.13 -5.24 13.25
N ASP A 61 -1.01 -5.74 12.77
CA ASP A 61 -1.51 -5.48 11.42
C ASP A 61 -2.37 -4.22 11.40
N TYR A 62 -1.92 -3.20 10.68
CA TYR A 62 -2.62 -1.95 10.46
C TYR A 62 -3.23 -1.97 9.06
N GLN A 63 -4.55 -2.15 8.99
CA GLN A 63 -5.28 -2.10 7.73
C GLN A 63 -5.82 -0.69 7.48
N SER A 64 -5.58 -0.16 6.28
CA SER A 64 -6.19 1.07 5.80
C SER A 64 -7.62 0.82 5.32
N SER A 65 -8.42 1.88 5.25
CA SER A 65 -9.71 1.80 4.57
C SER A 65 -9.54 1.46 3.09
N THR A 66 -10.56 0.82 2.52
CA THR A 66 -10.63 0.54 1.10
C THR A 66 -10.74 1.85 0.31
N PHE A 67 -9.90 2.02 -0.71
CA PHE A 67 -9.86 3.16 -1.60
C PHE A 67 -9.88 2.71 -3.07
N ASP A 68 -10.31 3.60 -3.96
CA ASP A 68 -10.27 3.36 -5.40
C ASP A 68 -8.82 3.38 -5.91
N SER A 69 -8.43 2.37 -6.68
CA SER A 69 -7.12 2.32 -7.35
C SER A 69 -6.98 3.50 -8.33
N GLY A 70 -6.33 4.57 -7.87
CA GLY A 70 -6.20 5.86 -8.58
C GLY A 70 -6.56 7.09 -7.74
N ASN A 71 -7.30 6.91 -6.64
CA ASN A 71 -7.63 7.96 -5.68
C ASN A 71 -7.26 7.54 -4.24
N PRO A 72 -5.96 7.29 -3.95
CA PRO A 72 -5.53 7.03 -2.59
C PRO A 72 -5.71 8.28 -1.70
N PRO A 73 -5.92 8.12 -0.38
CA PRO A 73 -5.97 9.24 0.55
C PRO A 73 -4.64 10.01 0.55
N LEU A 74 -4.68 11.33 0.78
CA LEU A 74 -3.55 12.25 0.59
C LEU A 74 -2.24 11.77 1.23
N GLU A 75 -2.36 11.26 2.46
CA GLU A 75 -1.23 10.75 3.25
C GLU A 75 -0.69 9.44 2.66
N LEU A 76 -1.57 8.48 2.32
CA LEU A 76 -1.16 7.23 1.66
C LEU A 76 -0.70 7.45 0.22
N LYS A 77 -1.07 8.56 -0.44
CA LYS A 77 -0.72 8.83 -1.82
C LYS A 77 0.79 8.85 -2.02
N LYS A 78 1.55 9.51 -1.12
CA LYS A 78 3.02 9.53 -1.19
C LYS A 78 3.62 8.12 -1.14
N LEU A 79 3.18 7.33 -0.15
CA LEU A 79 3.60 5.94 0.03
C LEU A 79 3.20 5.06 -1.17
N TYR A 80 1.96 5.20 -1.63
CA TYR A 80 1.39 4.46 -2.75
C TYR A 80 2.12 4.76 -4.06
N ASP A 81 2.38 6.03 -4.38
CA ASP A 81 3.13 6.42 -5.57
C ASP A 81 4.56 5.86 -5.55
N GLU A 82 5.24 5.86 -4.39
CA GLU A 82 6.59 5.29 -4.28
C GLU A 82 6.56 3.76 -4.45
N ILE A 83 5.62 3.06 -3.81
CA ILE A 83 5.43 1.60 -3.99
C ILE A 83 5.12 1.27 -5.45
N GLN A 84 4.18 2.00 -6.08
CA GLN A 84 3.83 1.83 -7.49
C GLN A 84 5.03 2.08 -8.40
N ARG A 85 5.86 3.07 -8.09
CA ARG A 85 7.10 3.36 -8.82
C ARG A 85 8.09 2.20 -8.71
N ILE A 86 8.31 1.64 -7.53
CA ILE A 86 9.19 0.48 -7.31
C ILE A 86 8.69 -0.74 -8.10
N ILE A 87 7.37 -1.00 -8.07
CA ILE A 87 6.76 -2.11 -8.81
C ILE A 87 6.85 -1.89 -10.32
N LYS A 88 6.54 -0.68 -10.83
CA LYS A 88 6.60 -0.35 -12.26
C LYS A 88 8.01 -0.44 -12.82
N THR A 89 9.00 0.11 -12.11
CA THR A 89 10.40 0.10 -12.55
C THR A 89 10.95 -1.31 -12.70
N LYS A 90 10.48 -2.26 -11.88
CA LYS A 90 10.85 -3.67 -12.00
C LYS A 90 10.06 -4.48 -13.02
N LYS A 91 8.84 -4.04 -13.40
CA LYS A 91 8.02 -4.72 -14.42
C LYS A 91 8.54 -4.54 -15.86
N SER A 92 9.53 -3.67 -16.07
CA SER A 92 10.09 -3.37 -17.40
C SER A 92 11.30 -4.22 -17.80
N LYS A 93 11.54 -5.38 -17.16
CA LYS A 93 12.66 -6.26 -17.51
C LYS A 93 12.23 -7.69 -17.77
#